data_AF-A0A1C0VU14-F1
#
_entry.id   AF-A0A1C0VU14-F1
#
_cell.length_a   1.000
_cell.length_b   1.000
_cell.length_c   1.000
_cell.angle_alpha   90.00
_cell.angle_beta   90.00
_cell.angle_gamma   90.00
#
_symmetry.space_group_name_H-M   'P 1'
#
loop_
_entity.id
_entity.type
_entity.pdbx_description
1 polymer ?
#
loop_
_entity_poly.entity_id
_entity_poly.type
_entity_poly.pdbx_seq_one_letter_code
_entity_poly.pdbx_strand_id
1 'polypeptide(L)'
;MNLSFKDFRFIIEALEHQINTYQARLQVIEDVDEDEAADLGNDIKFLELLLADMKRNLDHNTSVKPLSSHVQALEPAWMQFAGVFKDDPDFQEIMDGISAERNSDDDSEIDPSYYL
;
A
#
# COMPACT_ATOMS: atom_id res chain seq x y z
N MET A 1 10.75 -2.71 -3.39
CA MET A 1 9.69 -2.00 -4.14
C MET A 1 9.84 -0.52 -3.86
N ASN A 2 10.13 0.29 -4.88
CA ASN A 2 10.03 1.74 -4.76
C ASN A 2 8.61 2.13 -5.17
N LEU A 3 7.80 2.55 -4.19
CA LEU A 3 6.49 3.14 -4.46
C LEU A 3 6.71 4.56 -4.97
N SER A 4 6.04 4.95 -6.06
CA SER A 4 6.11 6.32 -6.55
C SER A 4 5.32 7.26 -5.62
N PHE A 5 5.58 8.56 -5.72
CA PHE A 5 4.80 9.57 -4.99
C PHE A 5 3.28 9.46 -5.27
N LYS A 6 2.90 9.15 -6.51
CA LYS A 6 1.50 8.95 -6.90
C LYS A 6 0.90 7.72 -6.25
N ASP A 7 1.68 6.63 -6.15
CA ASP A 7 1.26 5.40 -5.46
C ASP A 7 1.07 5.64 -3.97
N PHE A 8 2.02 6.33 -3.31
CA PHE A 8 1.87 6.68 -1.89
C PHE A 8 0.63 7.52 -1.63
N ARG A 9 0.36 8.53 -2.48
CA ARG A 9 -0.83 9.38 -2.35
C ARG A 9 -2.12 8.58 -2.51
N PHE A 10 -2.19 7.71 -3.52
CA PHE A 10 -3.35 6.85 -3.74
C PHE A 10 -3.57 5.87 -2.59
N ILE A 11 -2.51 5.24 -2.08
CA ILE A 11 -2.59 4.31 -0.95
C ILE A 11 -3.05 5.05 0.31
N ILE A 12 -2.54 6.25 0.58
CA ILE A 12 -2.96 7.10 1.70
C ILE A 12 -4.46 7.40 1.61
N GLU A 13 -4.95 7.83 0.44
CA GLU A 13 -6.38 8.12 0.22
C GLU A 13 -7.26 6.88 0.41
N ALA A 14 -6.81 5.72 -0.07
CA ALA A 14 -7.54 4.45 0.10
C ALA A 14 -7.60 4.02 1.58
N LEU A 15 -6.50 4.14 2.32
CA LEU A 15 -6.45 3.85 3.75
C LEU A 15 -7.37 4.78 4.54
N GLU A 16 -7.38 6.08 4.24
CA GLU A 16 -8.29 7.04 4.86
C GLU A 16 -9.76 6.71 4.59
N HIS A 17 -10.11 6.37 3.35
CA HIS A 17 -11.46 5.94 3.01
C HIS A 17 -11.88 4.68 3.79
N GLN A 18 -10.99 3.69 3.89
CA GLN A 18 -11.29 2.44 4.59
C GLN A 18 -11.46 2.63 6.10
N ILE A 19 -10.57 3.40 6.73
CA ILE A 19 -10.68 3.77 8.15
C ILE A 19 -12.01 4.47 8.42
N ASN A 20 -12.37 5.45 7.60
CA ASN A 20 -13.65 6.17 7.74
C ASN A 20 -14.86 5.24 7.56
N THR A 21 -14.79 4.29 6.61
CA THR A 21 -15.86 3.29 6.40
C THR A 21 -16.05 2.42 7.64
N TYR A 22 -14.97 1.95 8.25
CA TYR A 22 -15.03 1.12 9.46
C TYR A 22 -15.47 1.91 10.69
N GLN A 23 -14.99 3.14 10.85
CA GLN A 23 -15.45 4.03 11.93
C GLN A 23 -16.93 4.39 11.78
N ALA A 24 -17.42 4.61 10.55
CA ALA A 24 -18.84 4.86 10.30
C ALA A 24 -19.69 3.63 10.64
N ARG A 25 -19.23 2.42 10.30
CA ARG A 25 -19.88 1.16 10.71
C ARG A 25 -19.94 1.01 12.24
N LEU A 26 -18.89 1.40 12.96
CA LEU A 26 -18.87 1.43 14.43
C LEU A 26 -19.71 2.56 15.06
N GLN A 27 -20.16 3.57 14.30
CA GLN A 27 -21.04 4.62 14.83
C GLN A 27 -22.53 4.31 14.63
N VAL A 28 -22.85 3.39 13.72
CA VAL A 28 -24.23 2.99 13.38
C VAL A 28 -24.72 1.84 14.28
N ILE A 29 -24.06 1.62 15.44
CA ILE A 29 -24.30 0.47 16.31
C ILE A 29 -25.67 0.58 17.01
N GLU A 30 -26.67 -0.03 16.39
CA GLU A 30 -27.79 -0.64 17.10
C GLU A 30 -27.62 -2.19 17.18
N ASP A 31 -26.74 -2.80 16.36
CA ASP A 31 -26.70 -4.26 16.15
C ASP A 31 -25.30 -4.88 15.85
N VAL A 32 -24.18 -4.17 16.09
CA VAL A 32 -22.84 -4.77 15.87
C VAL A 32 -22.46 -5.64 17.07
N ASP A 33 -22.15 -6.91 16.81
CA ASP A 33 -21.63 -7.86 17.79
C ASP A 33 -20.36 -7.30 18.47
N GLU A 34 -20.24 -7.46 19.79
CA GLU A 34 -19.14 -6.91 20.58
C GLU A 34 -17.78 -7.46 20.11
N ASP A 35 -17.76 -8.72 19.66
CA ASP A 35 -16.58 -9.36 19.08
C ASP A 35 -16.24 -8.78 17.69
N GLU A 36 -17.24 -8.55 16.83
CA GLU A 36 -17.04 -7.94 15.51
C GLU A 36 -16.59 -6.47 15.63
N ALA A 37 -17.11 -5.74 16.61
CA ALA A 37 -16.69 -4.39 16.92
C ALA A 37 -15.22 -4.33 17.40
N ALA A 38 -14.80 -5.31 18.20
CA ALA A 38 -13.42 -5.43 18.68
C ALA A 38 -12.45 -5.75 17.54
N ASP A 39 -12.80 -6.67 16.63
CA ASP A 39 -12.01 -6.99 15.45
C ASP A 39 -11.87 -5.77 14.53
N LEU A 40 -12.97 -5.07 14.26
CA LEU A 40 -12.95 -3.86 13.44
C LEU A 40 -12.12 -2.75 14.09
N GLY A 41 -12.19 -2.62 15.43
CA GLY A 41 -11.37 -1.67 16.18
C GLY A 41 -9.87 -1.97 16.09
N ASN A 42 -9.48 -3.25 16.12
CA ASN A 42 -8.09 -3.67 15.93
C ASN A 42 -7.60 -3.37 14.51
N ASP A 43 -8.43 -3.64 13.51
CA ASP A 43 -8.13 -3.36 12.10
C ASP A 43 -7.96 -1.86 11.86
N ILE A 44 -8.86 -1.02 12.39
CA ILE A 44 -8.74 0.45 12.31
C ILE A 44 -7.39 0.90 12.88
N LYS A 45 -7.01 0.40 14.04
CA LYS A 45 -5.75 0.78 14.70
C LYS A 45 -4.52 0.39 13.88
N PHE A 46 -4.55 -0.77 13.22
CA PHE A 46 -3.50 -1.17 12.29
C PHE A 46 -3.43 -0.22 11.08
N LEU A 47 -4.57 0.08 10.48
CA LEU A 47 -4.66 0.97 9.31
C LEU A 47 -4.20 2.40 9.64
N GLU A 48 -4.51 2.92 10.83
CA GLU A 48 -4.03 4.22 11.31
C GLU A 48 -2.50 4.26 11.47
N LEU A 49 -1.91 3.19 11.99
CA LEU A 49 -0.45 3.07 12.11
C LEU A 49 0.22 3.01 10.74
N LEU A 50 -0.34 2.24 9.80
CA LEU A 50 0.16 2.15 8.42
C LEU A 50 0.02 3.50 7.70
N LEU A 51 -1.11 4.20 7.89
CA LEU A 51 -1.35 5.52 7.34
C LEU A 51 -0.32 6.54 7.85
N ALA A 52 -0.04 6.52 9.16
CA ALA A 52 0.94 7.41 9.78
C ALA A 52 2.36 7.15 9.25
N ASP A 53 2.75 5.89 9.08
CA ASP A 53 4.05 5.53 8.51
C ASP A 53 4.15 5.94 7.04
N MET A 54 3.11 5.69 6.24
CA MET A 54 3.06 6.09 4.83
C MET A 54 3.15 7.61 4.65
N LYS A 55 2.42 8.39 5.47
CA LYS A 55 2.50 9.87 5.46
C LYS A 55 3.89 10.37 5.81
N ARG A 56 4.51 9.78 6.84
CA ARG A 56 5.89 10.12 7.24
C ARG A 56 6.90 9.84 6.12
N ASN A 57 6.75 8.71 5.43
CA ASN A 57 7.60 8.38 4.28
C ASN A 57 7.38 9.33 3.09
N LEU A 58 6.15 9.81 2.87
CA LEU A 58 5.84 10.84 1.87
C LEU A 58 6.54 12.18 2.18
N ASP A 59 6.49 12.61 3.44
CA ASP A 59 7.15 13.85 3.91
C ASP A 59 8.68 13.76 3.80
N HIS A 60 9.26 12.58 4.04
CA HIS A 60 10.68 12.34 3.84
C HIS A 60 11.09 12.30 2.35
N ASN A 61 10.21 11.86 1.44
CA ASN A 61 10.47 11.86 0.00
C ASN A 61 10.40 13.28 -0.62
N THR A 62 9.60 14.17 -0.03
CA THR A 62 9.50 15.58 -0.47
C THR A 62 10.59 16.47 0.13
N SER A 63 11.18 16.06 1.27
CA SER A 63 12.33 16.71 1.89
C SER A 63 13.65 16.16 1.33
N VAL A 64 14.01 16.59 0.11
CA VAL A 64 15.36 16.35 -0.44
C VAL A 64 16.42 16.93 0.51
N LYS A 65 17.09 16.05 1.25
CA LYS A 65 18.43 16.30 1.78
C LYS A 65 19.37 15.32 1.08
N PRO A 66 20.26 15.77 0.18
CA PRO A 66 21.20 14.86 -0.45
C PRO A 66 22.25 14.57 0.60
N LEU A 67 22.40 13.34 1.08
CA LEU A 67 23.63 12.86 1.69
C LEU A 67 23.60 11.34 1.88
N SER A 68 24.50 10.69 1.13
CA SER A 68 25.33 9.58 1.58
C SER A 68 24.72 8.17 1.64
N SER A 69 24.87 7.47 0.50
CA SER A 69 25.43 6.10 0.39
C SER A 69 25.40 5.20 1.64
N HIS A 70 24.24 4.64 1.95
CA HIS A 70 24.17 3.28 2.50
C HIS A 70 22.79 2.69 2.21
N VAL A 71 22.59 2.20 0.99
CA VAL A 71 21.46 1.33 0.66
C VAL A 71 21.75 -0.01 1.33
N GLN A 72 21.44 -0.11 2.61
CA GLN A 72 21.11 -1.41 3.20
C GLN A 72 19.70 -1.71 2.71
N ALA A 73 19.61 -2.66 1.78
CA ALA A 73 18.37 -3.20 1.28
C ALA A 73 17.60 -3.82 2.46
N LEU A 74 16.83 -3.00 3.16
CA LEU A 74 15.75 -3.47 4.01
C LEU A 74 14.71 -4.04 3.05
N GLU A 75 14.54 -5.35 3.08
CA GLU A 75 13.52 -6.02 2.31
C GLU A 75 12.18 -5.29 2.48
N PRO A 76 11.47 -4.96 1.38
CA PRO A 76 10.19 -4.27 1.49
C PRO A 76 9.24 -5.06 2.38
N ALA A 77 8.43 -4.40 3.21
CA ALA A 77 7.62 -5.06 4.23
C ALA A 77 6.72 -6.20 3.68
N TRP A 78 6.32 -6.17 2.40
CA TRP A 78 5.59 -7.24 1.73
C TRP A 78 6.39 -8.55 1.58
N MET A 79 7.73 -8.50 1.55
CA MET A 79 8.60 -9.69 1.56
C MET A 79 8.50 -10.47 2.88
N GLN A 80 8.00 -9.89 3.97
CA GLN A 80 7.71 -10.66 5.19
C GLN A 80 6.47 -11.56 5.02
N PHE A 81 5.58 -11.22 4.08
CA PHE A 81 4.39 -12.00 3.74
C PHE A 81 4.64 -13.03 2.62
N ALA A 82 5.68 -12.81 1.80
CA ALA A 82 6.06 -13.71 0.71
C ALA A 82 6.81 -14.99 1.17
N GLY A 83 6.79 -15.34 2.46
CA GLY A 83 7.66 -16.36 3.08
C GLY A 83 7.65 -17.75 2.44
N VAL A 84 6.59 -18.13 1.71
CA VAL A 84 6.51 -19.38 0.93
C VAL A 84 7.00 -19.21 -0.53
N PHE A 85 6.92 -17.99 -1.06
CA PHE A 85 7.20 -17.69 -2.47
C PHE A 85 8.67 -17.33 -2.72
N LYS A 86 9.45 -16.99 -1.69
CA LYS A 86 10.87 -16.61 -1.83
C LYS A 86 11.77 -17.74 -2.33
N ASP A 87 11.41 -18.99 -2.02
CA ASP A 87 12.18 -20.18 -2.40
C ASP A 87 11.70 -20.78 -3.74
N ASP A 88 10.72 -20.15 -4.40
CA ASP A 88 10.19 -20.61 -5.68
C ASP A 88 11.12 -20.16 -6.84
N PRO A 89 11.59 -21.07 -7.70
CA PRO A 89 12.43 -20.73 -8.84
C PRO A 89 11.79 -19.74 -9.82
N ASP A 90 10.45 -19.71 -9.90
CA ASP A 90 9.71 -18.85 -10.82
C ASP A 90 9.48 -17.44 -10.23
N PHE A 91 9.76 -17.24 -8.94
CA PHE A 91 9.52 -15.97 -8.24
C PHE A 91 10.30 -14.80 -8.85
N GLN A 92 11.56 -15.04 -9.22
CA GLN A 92 12.41 -13.98 -9.80
C GLN A 92 11.92 -13.59 -11.21
N GLU A 93 11.47 -14.55 -12.01
CA GLU A 93 10.92 -14.30 -13.35
C GLU A 93 9.61 -13.50 -13.27
N ILE A 94 8.74 -13.84 -12.32
CA ILE A 94 7.50 -13.10 -12.05
C ILE A 94 7.81 -11.67 -11.60
N MET A 95 8.80 -11.48 -10.71
CA MET A 95 9.20 -10.16 -10.25
C MET A 95 9.81 -9.30 -11.36
N ASP A 96 10.62 -9.91 -12.23
CA ASP A 96 11.22 -9.23 -13.37
C ASP A 96 10.14 -8.83 -14.39
N GLY A 97 9.14 -9.70 -14.63
CA GLY A 97 7.99 -9.39 -15.50
C GLY A 97 7.16 -8.22 -14.99
N ILE A 98 6.80 -8.23 -13.70
CA ILE A 98 6.03 -7.13 -13.06
C ILE A 98 6.84 -5.82 -13.10
N SER A 99 8.15 -5.90 -12.89
CA SER A 99 9.01 -4.71 -12.92
C SER A 99 9.23 -4.19 -14.35
N ALA A 100 9.22 -5.05 -15.36
CA ALA A 100 9.33 -4.67 -16.77
C ALA A 100 8.04 -4.00 -17.26
N GLU A 101 6.87 -4.53 -16.89
CA GLU A 101 5.56 -3.96 -17.23
C GLU A 101 5.32 -2.61 -16.51
N ARG A 102 5.72 -2.47 -15.25
CA ARG A 102 5.62 -1.17 -14.53
C ARG A 102 6.51 -0.07 -15.10
N ASN A 103 7.61 -0.43 -15.74
CA ASN A 103 8.57 0.51 -16.32
C ASN A 103 8.47 0.57 -17.84
N SER A 104 7.49 -0.12 -18.45
CA SER A 104 7.21 0.08 -19.86
C SER A 104 6.50 1.43 -20.01
N ASP A 105 7.11 2.35 -20.77
CA ASP A 105 6.53 3.63 -21.20
C ASP A 105 5.37 3.43 -22.21
N ASP A 106 4.60 2.35 -22.08
CA ASP A 106 3.41 2.10 -22.89
C ASP A 106 2.26 2.96 -22.35
N ASP A 107 2.29 4.23 -22.74
CA ASP A 107 1.28 5.24 -22.47
C ASP A 107 0.07 5.09 -23.41
N SER A 108 -0.28 3.84 -23.79
CA SER A 108 -1.43 3.58 -24.65
C SER A 108 -2.71 4.02 -23.92
N GLU A 109 -3.18 5.21 -24.30
CA GLU A 109 -4.43 5.78 -23.83
C GLU A 109 -5.55 4.75 -24.08
N ILE A 110 -6.15 4.24 -23.01
CA ILE A 110 -7.34 3.41 -23.11
C ILE A 110 -8.44 4.30 -23.69
N ASP A 111 -8.88 4.00 -24.92
CA ASP A 111 -9.94 4.74 -25.60
C ASP A 111 -11.20 4.76 -24.69
N PRO A 112 -11.66 5.95 -24.25
CA PRO A 112 -12.81 6.09 -23.36
C PRO A 112 -14.11 5.50 -23.93
N SER A 113 -14.18 5.25 -25.25
CA SER A 113 -15.32 4.58 -25.88
C SER A 113 -15.50 3.11 -25.44
N TYR A 114 -14.50 2.48 -24.83
CA TYR A 114 -14.67 1.17 -24.19
C TYR A 114 -15.50 1.20 -22.91
N TYR A 115 -15.78 2.39 -22.36
CA TYR A 115 -16.55 2.59 -21.12
C TYR A 115 -17.89 3.31 -21.33
N LEU A 116 -18.33 3.51 -22.57
CA LEU A 116 -19.61 4.14 -22.93
C LEU A 116 -20.67 3.11 -23.35
#